data_AF-A0A963H328-F1
#
_entry.id   AF-A0A963H328-F1
#
_cell.length_a   1.000
_cell.length_b   1.000
_cell.length_c   1.000
_cell.angle_alpha   90.00
_cell.angle_beta   90.00
_cell.angle_gamma   90.00
#
_symmetry.space_group_name_H-M   'P 1'
#
loop_
_entity.id
_entity.type
_entity.pdbx_description
1 polymer ?
#
loop_
_entity_poly.entity_id
_entity_poly.type
_entity_poly.pdbx_seq_one_letter_code
_entity_poly.pdbx_strand_id
1 'polypeptide(L)'
;MEATITNARRAVELVAQEGSLAAYVWRFEPAPDTLAAPQTVSTSAASLALSKDLKKRGWKFVGPTTVYAFMQAMGLVNDHVAQCVSRAEVAAARARFTRP
;
A
#
# COMPACT_ATOMS: atom_id res chain seq x y z
N MET A 1 7.11 -19.86 6.89
CA MET A 1 5.66 -19.85 6.57
C MET A 1 4.79 -19.30 7.72
N GLU A 2 5.21 -19.39 8.98
CA GLU A 2 4.47 -18.87 10.15
C GLU A 2 3.95 -17.42 10.03
N ALA A 3 4.72 -16.53 9.42
CA ALA A 3 4.29 -15.15 9.20
C ALA A 3 3.03 -15.04 8.35
N THR A 4 2.92 -15.86 7.29
CA THR A 4 1.75 -15.88 6.40
C THR A 4 0.51 -16.34 7.15
N ILE A 5 0.62 -17.40 7.97
CA ILE A 5 -0.49 -17.91 8.80
C ILE A 5 -0.91 -16.85 9.81
N THR A 6 0.05 -16.20 10.48
CA THR A 6 -0.21 -15.11 11.42
C THR A 6 -0.94 -13.96 10.74
N ASN A 7 -0.44 -13.49 9.59
CA ASN A 7 -1.01 -12.38 8.85
C ASN A 7 -2.42 -12.71 8.32
N ALA A 8 -2.68 -13.94 7.89
CA ALA A 8 -4.02 -14.38 7.49
C ALA A 8 -5.03 -14.27 8.65
N ARG A 9 -4.64 -14.69 9.87
CA ARG A 9 -5.47 -14.51 11.08
C ARG A 9 -5.70 -13.03 11.38
N ARG A 10 -4.65 -12.20 11.28
CA ARG A 10 -4.77 -10.74 11.48
C ARG A 10 -5.67 -10.08 10.42
N ALA A 11 -5.69 -10.58 9.19
CA ALA A 11 -6.56 -10.05 8.13
C ALA A 11 -8.05 -10.28 8.45
N VAL A 12 -8.42 -11.46 8.96
CA VAL A 12 -9.79 -11.75 9.40
C VAL A 12 -10.22 -10.82 10.54
N GLU A 13 -9.37 -10.64 11.54
CA GLU A 13 -9.63 -9.73 12.66
C GLU A 13 -9.76 -8.27 12.20
N LEU A 14 -8.91 -7.86 11.26
CA LEU A 14 -8.95 -6.52 10.70
C LEU A 14 -10.25 -6.28 9.93
N VAL A 15 -10.72 -7.25 9.14
CA VAL A 15 -12.01 -7.16 8.46
C VAL A 15 -13.16 -7.09 9.47
N ALA A 16 -13.10 -7.83 10.57
CA ALA A 16 -14.12 -7.75 11.63
C ALA A 16 -14.15 -6.36 12.31
N GLN A 17 -13.01 -5.66 12.39
CA GLN A 17 -12.88 -4.35 13.05
C GLN A 17 -13.15 -3.17 12.10
N GLU A 18 -12.65 -3.24 10.88
CA GLU A 18 -12.61 -2.13 9.91
C GLU A 18 -13.59 -2.37 8.74
N GLY A 19 -14.28 -3.51 8.70
CA GLY A 19 -15.24 -3.90 7.65
C GLY A 19 -14.61 -4.38 6.35
N SER A 20 -13.47 -3.82 5.94
CA SER A 20 -12.79 -4.17 4.68
C SER A 20 -11.28 -3.99 4.76
N LEU A 21 -10.53 -5.03 4.37
CA LEU A 21 -9.08 -4.93 4.24
C LEU A 21 -8.68 -3.92 3.16
N ALA A 22 -9.44 -3.86 2.06
CA ALA A 22 -9.15 -2.95 0.97
C ALA A 22 -9.38 -1.50 1.40
N ALA A 23 -10.56 -1.17 1.94
CA ALA A 23 -10.86 0.20 2.42
C ALA A 23 -9.85 0.64 3.50
N TYR A 24 -9.50 -0.27 4.42
CA TYR A 24 -8.46 -0.01 5.41
C TYR A 24 -7.11 0.34 4.79
N VAL A 25 -6.65 -0.39 3.77
CA VAL A 25 -5.36 -0.10 3.12
C VAL A 25 -5.44 1.20 2.32
N TRP A 26 -6.51 1.40 1.56
CA TRP A 26 -6.68 2.55 0.66
C TRP A 26 -6.80 3.90 1.40
N ARG A 27 -7.18 3.90 2.69
CA ARG A 27 -7.12 5.13 3.52
C ARG A 27 -5.69 5.69 3.71
N PHE A 28 -4.66 4.89 3.42
CA PHE A 28 -3.26 5.30 3.47
C PHE A 28 -2.71 5.72 2.08
N GLU A 29 -3.56 5.86 1.06
CA GLU A 29 -3.14 6.39 -0.24
C GLU A 29 -2.50 7.79 -0.05
N PRO A 30 -1.23 7.98 -0.46
CA PRO A 30 -0.57 9.29 -0.31
C PRO A 30 -1.17 10.28 -1.31
N ALA A 31 -1.22 11.55 -0.91
CA ALA A 31 -1.61 12.63 -1.82
C ALA A 31 -0.59 12.74 -2.97
N PRO A 32 -1.03 12.94 -4.23
CA PRO A 32 -0.13 12.91 -5.40
C PRO A 32 1.06 13.87 -5.34
N ASP A 33 0.89 15.02 -4.69
CA ASP A 33 1.91 16.07 -4.49
C ASP A 33 2.96 15.72 -3.42
N THR A 34 2.72 14.71 -2.59
CA THR A 34 3.66 14.23 -1.57
C THR A 34 4.60 13.14 -2.08
N LEU A 35 4.40 12.66 -3.30
CA LEU A 35 5.20 11.59 -3.89
C LEU A 35 6.53 12.12 -4.42
N ALA A 36 7.61 11.40 -4.09
CA ALA A 36 8.91 11.62 -4.70
C ALA A 36 8.89 11.25 -6.19
N ALA A 37 9.96 11.63 -6.90
CA ALA A 37 10.13 11.18 -8.28
C ALA A 37 10.11 9.63 -8.35
N PRO A 38 9.51 9.03 -9.39
CA PRO A 38 9.35 7.58 -9.46
C PRO A 38 10.67 6.82 -9.30
N GLN A 39 10.65 5.70 -8.57
CA GLN A 39 11.82 4.83 -8.33
C GLN A 39 13.01 5.50 -7.62
N THR A 40 12.84 6.67 -7.00
CA THR A 40 13.94 7.35 -6.27
C THR A 40 13.97 7.05 -4.77
N VAL A 41 12.88 6.51 -4.22
CA VAL A 41 12.74 6.20 -2.79
C VAL A 41 12.20 4.80 -2.58
N SER A 42 12.52 4.21 -1.43
CA SER A 42 12.06 2.88 -1.02
C SER A 42 11.05 2.92 0.13
N THR A 43 10.71 4.10 0.62
CA THR A 43 9.73 4.34 1.70
C THR A 43 9.02 5.67 1.49
N SER A 44 7.90 5.88 2.18
CA SER A 44 7.18 7.16 2.23
C SER A 44 6.58 7.39 3.61
N ALA A 45 6.11 8.62 3.88
CA ALA A 45 5.38 8.92 5.11
C ALA A 45 4.15 7.99 5.29
N ALA A 46 3.46 7.70 4.18
CA ALA A 46 2.33 6.78 4.17
C ALA A 46 2.75 5.33 4.46
N SER A 47 3.86 4.84 3.88
CA SER A 47 4.32 3.47 4.16
C SER A 47 4.83 3.29 5.59
N LEU A 48 5.43 4.35 6.17
CA LEU A 48 5.80 4.39 7.58
C LEU A 48 4.57 4.31 8.49
N ALA A 49 3.53 5.09 8.18
CA ALA A 49 2.28 5.09 8.94
C ALA A 49 1.57 3.73 8.88
N LEU A 50 1.39 3.16 7.68
CA LEU A 50 0.77 1.85 7.51
C LEU A 50 1.60 0.73 8.13
N SER A 51 2.93 0.75 7.97
CA SER A 51 3.83 -0.22 8.62
C SER A 51 3.70 -0.17 10.14
N LYS A 52 3.65 1.03 10.73
CA LYS A 52 3.50 1.19 12.17
C LYS A 52 2.17 0.62 12.67
N ASP A 53 1.06 0.90 11.97
CA ASP A 53 -0.26 0.40 12.38
C ASP A 53 -0.37 -1.12 12.24
N LEU A 54 0.10 -1.69 11.12
CA LEU A 54 0.12 -3.15 10.93
C LEU A 54 0.97 -3.86 11.99
N LYS A 55 2.16 -3.33 12.31
CA LYS A 55 3.00 -3.87 13.40
C LYS A 55 2.27 -3.82 14.74
N LYS A 56 1.60 -2.72 15.06
CA LYS A 56 0.80 -2.58 16.30
C LYS A 56 -0.32 -3.62 16.36
N ARG A 57 -0.89 -3.99 15.21
CA ARG A 57 -1.91 -5.04 15.07
C ARG A 57 -1.34 -6.46 15.01
N GLY A 58 -0.03 -6.63 15.19
CA GLY A 58 0.63 -7.94 15.28
C GLY A 58 1.00 -8.58 13.94
N TRP A 59 0.90 -7.85 12.83
CA TRP A 59 1.36 -8.34 11.53
C TRP A 59 2.89 -8.54 11.51
N LYS A 60 3.34 -9.50 10.71
CA LYS A 60 4.75 -9.91 10.58
C LYS A 60 5.26 -9.56 9.19
N PHE A 61 6.56 -9.23 9.10
CA PHE A 61 7.26 -8.86 7.85
C PHE A 61 6.65 -7.65 7.13
N VAL A 62 6.06 -6.72 7.87
CA VAL A 62 5.45 -5.49 7.35
C VAL A 62 6.33 -4.26 7.63
N GLY A 63 7.62 -4.32 7.25
CA GLY A 63 8.53 -3.18 7.38
C GLY A 63 8.17 -2.04 6.41
N PRO A 64 8.57 -0.77 6.66
CA PRO A 64 8.19 0.37 5.82
C PRO A 64 8.54 0.21 4.33
N THR A 65 9.67 -0.45 4.02
CA THR A 65 10.06 -0.76 2.64
C THR A 65 9.17 -1.82 2.02
N THR A 66 8.89 -2.92 2.72
CA THR A 66 7.94 -3.94 2.27
C THR A 66 6.55 -3.37 2.04
N VAL A 67 6.11 -2.49 2.94
CA VAL A 67 4.80 -1.82 2.83
C VAL A 67 4.80 -0.84 1.65
N TYR A 68 5.88 -0.09 1.40
CA TYR A 68 5.97 0.77 0.22
C TYR A 68 5.90 -0.05 -1.08
N ALA A 69 6.63 -1.16 -1.16
CA ALA A 69 6.55 -2.10 -2.28
C ALA A 69 5.13 -2.66 -2.47
N PHE A 70 4.45 -3.00 -1.38
CA PHE A 70 3.04 -3.40 -1.42
C PHE A 70 2.13 -2.28 -1.94
N MET A 71 2.32 -1.03 -1.50
CA MET A 71 1.56 0.12 -1.99
C MET A 71 1.75 0.36 -3.50
N GLN A 72 2.97 0.20 -4.01
CA GLN A 72 3.26 0.24 -5.45
C GLN A 72 2.53 -0.89 -6.19
N ALA A 73 2.64 -2.12 -5.68
CA ALA A 73 2.02 -3.30 -6.30
C ALA A 73 0.49 -3.26 -6.32
N MET A 74 -0.13 -2.71 -5.26
CA MET A 74 -1.58 -2.57 -5.15
C MET A 74 -2.15 -1.31 -5.82
N GLY A 75 -1.29 -0.47 -6.41
CA GLY A 75 -1.72 0.71 -7.17
C GLY A 75 -2.05 1.95 -6.31
N LEU A 76 -1.71 1.96 -5.03
CA LEU A 76 -1.78 3.18 -4.19
C LEU A 76 -0.74 4.22 -4.66
N VAL A 77 0.34 3.76 -5.28
CA VAL A 77 1.38 4.61 -5.88
C VAL A 77 1.65 4.13 -7.31
N ASN A 78 1.54 5.03 -8.29
CA ASN A 78 1.99 4.78 -9.65
C ASN A 78 3.46 5.16 -9.76
N ASP A 79 4.32 4.20 -9.40
CA ASP A 79 5.77 4.42 -9.33
C ASP A 79 6.51 3.93 -10.57
N HIS A 80 5.81 3.67 -11.67
CA HIS A 80 6.45 3.39 -12.96
C HIS A 80 7.35 4.56 -13.37
N VAL A 81 8.57 4.32 -13.87
CA VAL A 81 9.44 5.41 -14.36
C VAL A 81 8.76 6.25 -15.45
N ALA A 82 9.18 7.50 -15.62
CA ALA A 82 8.53 8.46 -16.52
C ALA A 82 8.35 7.94 -17.96
N GLN A 83 9.32 7.17 -18.46
CA GLN A 83 9.36 6.60 -19.81
C GLN A 83 8.75 5.18 -19.89
N CYS A 84 8.19 4.66 -18.79
CA CYS A 84 7.58 3.34 -18.80
C CYS A 84 6.32 3.34 -19.66
N VAL A 85 6.23 2.37 -20.57
CA VAL A 85 5.11 2.20 -21.50
C VAL A 85 3.75 2.08 -20.79
N SER A 86 3.73 1.53 -19.58
CA SER A 86 2.49 1.35 -18.81
C SER A 86 2.12 2.55 -17.94
N ARG A 87 3.00 3.55 -17.76
CA ARG A 87 2.77 4.64 -16.79
C ARG A 87 1.50 5.43 -17.08
N ALA A 88 1.28 5.77 -18.36
CA ALA A 88 0.12 6.54 -18.80
C ALA A 88 -1.18 5.73 -18.66
N GLU A 89 -1.14 4.44 -19.02
CA GLU A 89 -2.28 3.53 -18.88
C GLU A 89 -2.67 3.34 -17.40
N VAL A 90 -1.69 3.09 -16.53
CA VAL A 90 -1.91 2.96 -15.08
C VAL A 90 -2.45 4.27 -14.49
N ALA A 91 -1.96 5.43 -14.93
CA ALA A 91 -2.49 6.72 -14.50
C ALA A 91 -3.97 6.89 -14.88
N ALA A 92 -4.35 6.53 -16.11
CA ALA A 92 -5.73 6.56 -16.57
C ALA A 92 -6.62 5.57 -15.80
N ALA A 93 -6.12 4.36 -15.54
CA ALA A 93 -6.84 3.36 -14.75
C ALA A 93 -7.09 3.85 -13.31
N ARG A 94 -6.07 4.42 -12.66
CA ARG A 94 -6.20 5.00 -11.31
C ARG A 94 -7.18 6.18 -11.24
N ALA A 95 -7.25 7.01 -12.28
CA ALA A 95 -8.19 8.12 -12.35
C ALA A 95 -9.66 7.65 -12.43
N ARG A 96 -9.90 6.47 -13.02
CA ARG A 96 -11.23 5.86 -13.15
C ARG A 96 -11.59 4.92 -11.99
N PHE A 97 -10.61 4.56 -11.17
CA PHE A 97 -10.79 3.62 -10.07
C PHE A 97 -11.54 4.27 -8.89
N THR A 98 -12.69 3.72 -8.56
CA THR A 98 -13.43 4.04 -7.33
C THR A 98 -12.76 3.34 -6.17
N ARG A 99 -12.29 4.10 -5.17
CA ARG A 99 -11.67 3.54 -3.98
C ARG A 99 -12.72 2.74 -3.18
N PRO A 100 -12.36 1.57 -2.62
CA PRO A 100 -13.26 0.76 -1.80
C PRO A 100 -13.64 1.41 -0.47
#